data_AF-A0A2N4XZW1-F1
#
_entry.id   AF-A0A2N4XZW1-F1
#
_cell.length_a   1.000
_cell.length_b   1.000
_cell.length_c   1.000
_cell.angle_alpha   90.00
_cell.angle_beta   90.00
_cell.angle_gamma   90.00
#
_symmetry.space_group_name_H-M   'P 1'
#
loop_
_entity.id
_entity.type
_entity.pdbx_description
1 polymer ?
#
loop_
_entity_poly.entity_id
_entity_poly.type
_entity_poly.pdbx_seq_one_letter_code
_entity_poly.pdbx_strand_id
1 'polypeptide(L)'
;MTDEHLAHSTVQLELEPDESAFIERQVSNGAYASAEDMLRAGLRLLAQNERRERIAELRSMIDEADRSVQAGDFKEFSNSGDLTAFIVAEAKARR
;
A
#
# COMPACT_ATOMS: atom_id res chain seq x y z
N MET A 1 14.41 -2.86 32.66
CA MET A 1 13.30 -3.61 32.05
C MET A 1 12.13 -2.66 31.96
N THR A 2 12.01 -1.94 30.85
CA THR A 2 10.87 -1.04 30.61
C THR A 2 9.80 -1.85 29.92
N ASP A 3 8.67 -1.97 30.62
CA ASP A 3 7.47 -2.67 30.24
C ASP A 3 6.84 -1.98 29.02
N GLU A 4 7.03 -2.58 27.84
CA GLU A 4 6.42 -2.13 26.58
C GLU A 4 4.93 -2.48 26.65
N HIS A 5 4.11 -1.56 27.16
CA HIS A 5 2.66 -1.66 27.04
C HIS A 5 2.33 -1.71 25.55
N LEU A 6 2.02 -2.89 25.03
CA LEU A 6 1.38 -3.05 23.73
C LEU A 6 0.09 -2.22 23.77
N ALA A 7 0.10 -1.08 23.10
CA ALA A 7 -1.03 -0.16 23.08
C ALA A 7 -2.19 -0.81 22.30
N HIS A 8 -3.02 -1.58 23.00
CA HIS A 8 -4.27 -2.07 22.45
C HIS A 8 -5.23 -0.89 22.31
N SER A 9 -5.73 -0.68 21.09
CA SER A 9 -6.80 0.27 20.81
C SER A 9 -8.09 -0.50 20.56
N THR A 10 -9.17 -0.06 21.20
CA THR A 10 -10.51 -0.65 21.04
C THR A 10 -11.27 0.12 19.96
N VAL A 11 -11.93 -0.61 19.07
CA VAL A 11 -12.85 -0.06 18.07
C VAL A 11 -14.23 -0.71 18.30
N GLN A 12 -15.28 0.10 18.30
CA GLN A 12 -16.67 -0.37 18.32
C GLN A 12 -17.26 -0.22 16.92
N LEU A 13 -17.98 -1.25 16.48
CA LEU A 13 -18.59 -1.32 15.16
C LEU A 13 -20.05 -1.70 15.32
N GLU A 14 -20.92 -1.04 14.58
CA GLU A 14 -22.29 -1.48 14.35
C GLU A 14 -22.35 -2.16 12.99
N LEU A 15 -23.02 -3.31 12.92
CA LEU A 15 -23.10 -4.14 11.72
C LEU A 15 -24.54 -4.19 11.23
N GLU A 16 -24.70 -4.30 9.92
CA GLU A 16 -25.99 -4.60 9.34
C GLU A 16 -26.44 -6.03 9.71
N PRO A 17 -27.76 -6.32 9.74
CA PRO A 17 -28.27 -7.64 10.13
C PRO A 17 -27.66 -8.79 9.33
N ASP A 18 -27.46 -8.61 8.03
CA ASP A 18 -26.90 -9.64 7.15
C ASP A 18 -25.41 -9.90 7.43
N GLU A 19 -24.67 -8.87 7.82
CA GLU A 19 -23.25 -8.97 8.21
C GLU A 19 -23.11 -9.71 9.55
N SER A 20 -23.92 -9.38 10.55
CA SER A 20 -23.95 -10.12 11.83
C SER A 20 -24.29 -11.58 11.60
N ALA A 21 -25.35 -11.85 10.82
CA ALA A 21 -25.75 -13.21 10.50
C ALA A 21 -24.65 -13.98 9.75
N PHE A 22 -23.88 -13.30 8.89
CA PHE A 22 -22.73 -13.91 8.24
C PHE A 22 -21.64 -14.28 9.24
N ILE A 23 -21.25 -13.37 10.14
CA ILE A 23 -20.24 -13.63 11.17
C ILE A 23 -20.69 -14.79 12.08
N GLU A 24 -21.94 -14.78 12.54
CA GLU A 24 -22.51 -15.85 13.37
C GLU A 24 -22.44 -17.22 12.68
N ARG A 25 -22.72 -17.28 11.37
CA ARG A 25 -22.58 -18.53 10.59
C ARG A 25 -21.13 -19.00 10.53
N GLN A 26 -20.17 -18.09 10.32
CA GLN A 26 -18.75 -18.43 10.24
C GLN A 26 -18.15 -18.82 11.59
N VAL A 27 -18.70 -18.34 12.70
CA VAL A 27 -18.27 -18.77 14.04
C VAL A 27 -18.93 -20.11 14.40
N SER A 28 -20.23 -20.25 14.18
CA SER A 28 -20.98 -21.47 14.54
C SER A 28 -20.55 -22.71 13.74
N ASN A 29 -20.11 -22.53 12.50
CA ASN A 29 -19.56 -23.62 11.69
C ASN A 29 -18.08 -23.94 12.00
N GLY A 30 -17.45 -23.19 12.91
CA GLY A 30 -16.06 -23.39 13.33
C GLY A 30 -14.99 -22.83 12.37
N ALA A 31 -15.36 -22.05 11.34
CA ALA A 31 -14.37 -21.42 10.45
C ALA A 31 -13.52 -20.38 11.18
N TYR A 32 -14.09 -19.70 12.19
CA TYR A 32 -13.37 -18.82 13.10
C TYR A 32 -13.77 -19.07 14.55
N ALA A 33 -12.83 -18.90 15.49
CA ALA A 33 -13.10 -19.08 16.91
C ALA A 33 -13.94 -17.94 17.51
N SER A 34 -13.90 -16.74 16.91
CA SER A 34 -14.66 -15.58 17.33
C SER A 34 -14.88 -14.58 16.19
N ALA A 35 -15.80 -13.64 16.39
CA ALA A 35 -16.00 -12.50 15.49
C ALA A 35 -14.72 -11.63 15.37
N GLU A 36 -13.99 -11.45 16.48
CA GLU A 36 -12.74 -10.68 16.48
C GLU A 36 -11.65 -11.36 15.65
N ASP A 37 -11.57 -12.69 15.69
CA ASP A 37 -10.59 -13.44 14.89
C ASP A 37 -10.88 -13.33 13.40
N MET A 38 -12.16 -13.38 13.05
CA MET A 38 -12.63 -13.16 11.69
C MET A 38 -12.33 -11.73 11.21
N LEU A 39 -12.61 -10.71 12.03
CA LEU A 39 -12.30 -9.32 11.71
C LEU A 39 -10.80 -9.11 11.53
N ARG A 40 -9.96 -9.66 12.43
CA ARG A 40 -8.50 -9.61 12.30
C ARG A 40 -8.01 -10.31 11.02
N ALA A 41 -8.62 -11.43 10.64
CA ALA A 41 -8.30 -12.12 9.39
C ALA A 41 -8.66 -11.25 8.17
N GLY A 42 -9.83 -10.62 8.18
CA GLY A 42 -10.27 -9.68 7.15
C GLY A 42 -9.30 -8.49 7.01
N LEU A 43 -8.92 -7.85 8.12
CA LEU A 43 -7.96 -6.74 8.12
C LEU A 43 -6.58 -7.16 7.57
N ARG A 44 -6.10 -8.36 7.93
CA ARG A 44 -4.85 -8.89 7.36
C ARG A 44 -4.94 -9.10 5.85
N LEU A 45 -6.08 -9.54 5.35
CA LEU A 45 -6.30 -9.72 3.92
C LEU A 45 -6.30 -8.37 3.18
N LEU A 46 -7.00 -7.37 3.72
CA LEU A 46 -7.02 -6.01 3.17
C LEU A 46 -5.60 -5.42 3.10
N ALA A 47 -4.85 -5.48 4.21
CA ALA A 47 -3.47 -4.98 4.24
C ALA A 47 -2.52 -5.75 3.30
N GLN A 48 -2.78 -7.03 3.03
CA GLN A 48 -2.02 -7.79 2.04
C GLN A 48 -2.35 -7.35 0.61
N ASN A 49 -3.62 -7.07 0.32
CA ASN A 49 -4.07 -6.60 -0.99
C ASN A 49 -3.48 -5.22 -1.31
N GLU A 50 -3.58 -4.25 -0.39
CA GLU A 50 -2.99 -2.91 -0.55
C GLU A 50 -1.49 -2.99 -0.85
N ARG A 51 -0.76 -3.86 -0.13
CA ARG A 51 0.66 -4.08 -0.36
C ARG A 51 0.93 -4.67 -1.74
N ARG A 52 0.11 -5.63 -2.17
CA ARG A 52 0.24 -6.25 -3.50
C ARG A 52 0.01 -5.24 -4.61
N GLU A 53 -1.01 -4.40 -4.46
CA GLU A 53 -1.31 -3.32 -5.40
C GLU A 53 -0.15 -2.33 -5.49
N ARG A 54 0.40 -1.91 -4.34
CA ARG A 54 1.57 -1.02 -4.33
C ARG A 54 2.79 -1.63 -5.02
N ILE A 55 3.05 -2.93 -4.82
CA ILE A 55 4.14 -3.63 -5.51
C ILE A 55 3.88 -3.70 -7.01
N ALA A 56 2.64 -3.96 -7.44
CA ALA A 56 2.28 -4.00 -8.85
C ALA A 56 2.45 -2.63 -9.52
N GLU A 57 2.04 -1.56 -8.84
CA GLU A 57 2.24 -0.18 -9.29
C GLU A 57 3.74 0.14 -9.46
N LEU A 58 4.57 -0.17 -8.45
CA LEU A 58 6.02 0.05 -8.53
C LEU A 58 6.67 -0.74 -9.68
N ARG A 59 6.24 -1.99 -9.91
CA ARG A 59 6.72 -2.79 -11.05
C ARG A 59 6.35 -2.15 -12.37
N SER A 60 5.11 -1.66 -12.50
CA SER A 60 4.68 -0.95 -13.70
C SER A 60 5.51 0.30 -13.97
N MET A 61 5.87 1.07 -12.93
CA MET A 61 6.74 2.24 -13.07
C MET A 61 8.16 1.87 -13.52
N ILE A 62 8.71 0.75 -13.01
CA ILE A 62 10.02 0.25 -13.44
C ILE A 62 9.95 -0.19 -14.90
N ASP A 63 8.94 -0.96 -15.29
CA ASP A 63 8.77 -1.42 -16.68
C ASP A 63 8.62 -0.23 -17.65
N GLU A 64 7.96 0.85 -17.22
CA GLU A 64 7.88 2.10 -17.98
C GLU A 64 9.24 2.78 -18.11
N ALA A 65 9.97 2.93 -17.01
CA ALA A 65 11.30 3.51 -17.02
C ALA A 65 12.29 2.71 -17.90
N ASP A 66 12.24 1.37 -17.84
CA ASP A 66 13.06 0.49 -18.66
C ASP A 66 12.76 0.68 -20.16
N ARG A 67 11.48 0.83 -20.52
CA ARG A 67 11.08 1.15 -21.90
C ARG A 67 11.60 2.51 -22.34
N SER A 68 11.52 3.54 -21.48
CA SER A 68 12.09 4.86 -21.78
C SER A 68 13.59 4.80 -22.01
N VAL A 69 14.33 4.06 -21.18
CA VAL A 69 15.77 3.85 -21.36
C VAL A 69 16.08 3.15 -22.68
N GLN A 70 15.36 2.06 -23.01
CA GLN A 70 15.54 1.35 -24.28
C GLN A 70 15.22 2.22 -25.51
N ALA A 71 14.24 3.12 -25.39
CA ALA A 71 13.88 4.07 -26.43
C ALA A 71 14.87 5.25 -26.54
N GLY A 72 15.84 5.36 -25.63
CA GLY A 72 16.75 6.50 -25.54
C GLY A 72 16.12 7.76 -24.95
N ASP A 73 14.93 7.65 -24.35
CA ASP A 73 14.26 8.75 -23.64
C ASP A 73 14.77 8.86 -22.20
N PHE A 74 16.04 9.24 -22.09
CA PHE A 74 16.68 9.56 -20.82
C PHE A 74 17.66 10.73 -21.00
N LYS A 75 18.07 11.34 -19.88
CA LYS A 75 19.16 12.31 -19.85
C LYS A 75 20.28 11.77 -18.96
N GLU A 76 21.50 11.89 -19.44
CA GLU A 76 22.70 11.54 -18.67
C GLU A 76 23.29 12.81 -18.05
N PHE A 77 23.69 12.71 -16.78
CA PHE A 77 24.32 13.79 -16.03
C PHE A 77 25.59 13.24 -15.38
N SER A 78 26.75 13.78 -15.75
CA SER A 78 28.04 13.22 -15.34
C SER A 78 28.65 13.99 -14.17
N ASN A 79 28.30 15.26 -13.97
CA ASN A 79 28.85 16.10 -12.93
C ASN A 79 27.80 16.54 -11.91
N SER A 80 28.28 16.78 -10.69
CA SER A 80 27.46 17.42 -9.67
C SER A 80 27.00 18.80 -10.15
N GLY A 81 25.69 19.05 -10.11
CA GLY A 81 25.07 20.30 -10.54
C GLY A 81 24.43 20.27 -11.93
N ASP A 82 24.76 19.29 -12.78
CA ASP A 82 24.21 19.20 -14.15
C ASP A 82 22.68 19.03 -14.14
N LEU A 83 22.16 18.18 -13.24
CA LEU A 83 20.72 18.00 -13.04
C LEU A 83 20.02 19.31 -12.62
N THR A 84 20.61 20.04 -11.69
CA THR A 84 20.05 21.31 -11.19
C THR A 84 20.00 22.35 -12.30
N ALA A 85 21.07 22.47 -13.09
CA ALA A 85 21.13 23.37 -14.23
C ALA A 85 20.06 23.02 -15.28
N PHE A 86 19.90 21.72 -15.58
CA PHE A 86 18.86 21.22 -16.49
C PHE A 86 17.45 21.59 -16.02
N ILE A 87 17.12 21.35 -14.74
CA ILE A 87 15.79 21.68 -14.18
C ILE A 87 15.51 23.18 -14.26
N VAL A 88 16.49 24.03 -13.94
CA VAL A 88 16.35 25.50 -14.00
C VAL A 88 16.13 25.97 -15.43
N ALA A 89 16.84 25.39 -16.41
CA ALA A 89 16.68 25.71 -17.81
C ALA A 89 15.29 25.32 -18.34
N GLU A 90 14.83 24.10 -18.05
CA GLU A 90 13.49 23.61 -18.41
C GLU A 90 12.38 24.49 -17.82
N ALA A 91 12.48 24.87 -16.55
CA ALA A 91 11.50 25.72 -15.90
C ALA A 91 11.40 27.12 -16.52
N LYS A 92 12.53 27.67 -17.01
CA LYS A 92 12.56 28.96 -17.71
C LYS A 92 11.99 28.85 -19.13
N ALA A 93 12.22 27.74 -19.83
CA ALA A 93 11.73 27.53 -21.20
C ALA A 93 10.20 27.34 -21.29
N ARG A 94 9.55 26.98 -20.17
CA ARG A 94 8.08 26.82 -20.07
C ARG A 94 7.34 28.12 -19.72
N ARG A 95 8.05 29.23 -19.49
CA ARG A 95 7.50 30.57 -19.26
C ARG A 95 7.58 31.41 -20.52
#